data_AF-A0A534HPX4-F1
#
_entry.id   AF-A0A534HPX4-F1
#
_cell.length_a   1.000
_cell.length_b   1.000
_cell.length_c   1.000
_cell.angle_alpha   90.00
_cell.angle_beta   90.00
_cell.angle_gamma   90.00
#
_symmetry.space_group_name_H-M   'P 1'
#
loop_
_entity.id
_entity.type
_entity.pdbx_description
1 polymer ?
#
loop_
_entity_poly.entity_id
_entity_poly.type
_entity_poly.pdbx_seq_one_letter_code
_entity_poly.pdbx_strand_id
1 'polypeptide(L)'
;MDGTEQAAIHQALVAVQHAVTSMTFPSCDQEDLIEAIDSVEEQLHVSHPNVALMCRFLNSIARSLRAQPEARDACLAIEDAISKAGMPSTWQSGI
;
A
#
# COMPACT_ATOMS: atom_id res chain seq x y z
N MET A 1 -11.65 11.87 -3.42
CA MET A 1 -11.03 10.80 -4.21
C MET A 1 -12.07 10.37 -5.23
N ASP A 2 -11.74 10.38 -6.51
CA ASP A 2 -12.61 9.90 -7.58
C ASP A 2 -12.48 8.36 -7.74
N GLY A 3 -13.41 7.74 -8.45
CA GLY A 3 -13.46 6.28 -8.59
C GLY A 3 -12.22 5.66 -9.26
N THR A 4 -11.49 6.44 -10.07
CA THR A 4 -10.26 6.03 -10.74
C THR A 4 -9.09 5.93 -9.78
N GLU A 5 -8.94 6.94 -8.92
CA GLU A 5 -7.94 6.95 -7.84
C GLU A 5 -8.19 5.80 -6.85
N GLN A 6 -9.46 5.57 -6.48
CA GLN A 6 -9.86 4.46 -5.63
C GLN A 6 -9.48 3.09 -6.23
N ALA A 7 -9.79 2.89 -7.51
CA ALA A 7 -9.48 1.64 -8.20
C ALA A 7 -7.96 1.41 -8.30
N ALA A 8 -7.18 2.47 -8.53
CA ALA A 8 -5.72 2.37 -8.59
C ALA A 8 -5.13 1.94 -7.24
N ILE A 9 -5.60 2.51 -6.13
CA ILE A 9 -5.16 2.13 -4.79
C ILE A 9 -5.56 0.69 -4.46
N HIS A 10 -6.80 0.31 -4.74
CA HIS A 10 -7.28 -1.07 -4.54
C HIS A 10 -6.42 -2.08 -5.31
N GLN A 11 -6.14 -1.82 -6.60
CA GLN A 11 -5.29 -2.70 -7.41
C GLN A 11 -3.87 -2.83 -6.85
N ALA A 12 -3.30 -1.74 -6.34
CA ALA A 12 -2.00 -1.79 -5.68
C ALA A 12 -2.04 -2.66 -4.42
N LEU A 13 -3.07 -2.53 -3.58
CA LEU A 13 -3.24 -3.33 -2.36
C LEU A 13 -3.40 -4.82 -2.65
N VAL A 14 -4.16 -5.18 -3.69
CA VAL A 14 -4.28 -6.58 -4.15
C VAL A 14 -2.90 -7.14 -4.56
N ALA A 15 -2.10 -6.38 -5.29
CA ALA A 15 -0.75 -6.81 -5.69
C ALA A 15 0.17 -7.02 -4.47
N VAL A 16 0.09 -6.13 -3.47
CA VAL A 16 0.81 -6.26 -2.20
C VAL A 16 0.38 -7.51 -1.44
N GLN A 17 -0.94 -7.73 -1.30
CA GLN A 17 -1.45 -8.90 -0.59
C GLN A 17 -1.00 -10.21 -1.25
N HIS A 18 -1.01 -10.27 -2.58
CA HIS A 18 -0.47 -11.40 -3.33
C HIS A 18 1.04 -11.59 -3.09
N ALA A 19 1.82 -10.52 -3.08
CA ALA A 19 3.25 -10.58 -2.80
C ALA A 19 3.51 -11.12 -1.37
N VAL A 20 2.85 -10.55 -0.37
CA VAL A 20 3.02 -10.92 1.05
C VAL A 20 2.61 -12.37 1.30
N THR A 21 1.53 -12.84 0.69
CA THR A 21 1.02 -14.23 0.90
C THR A 21 1.76 -15.30 0.10
N SER A 22 2.45 -14.93 -0.98
CA SER A 22 3.21 -15.87 -1.81
C SER A 22 4.70 -15.96 -1.44
N MET A 23 5.22 -14.95 -0.74
CA MET A 23 6.65 -14.85 -0.38
C MET A 23 6.93 -15.41 1.01
N THR A 24 8.22 -15.62 1.30
CA THR A 24 8.70 -16.06 2.62
C THR A 24 8.78 -14.88 3.59
N PHE A 25 7.64 -14.23 3.84
CA PHE A 25 7.56 -13.24 4.91
C PHE A 25 7.49 -13.95 6.28
N PRO A 26 8.17 -13.43 7.31
CA PRO A 26 7.90 -13.83 8.68
C PRO A 26 6.41 -13.59 8.99
N SER A 27 5.77 -14.54 9.68
CA SER A 27 4.31 -14.47 9.94
C SER A 27 3.89 -13.18 10.65
N CYS A 28 4.73 -12.68 11.58
CA CYS A 28 4.48 -11.42 12.27
C CYS A 28 4.44 -10.22 11.32
N ASP A 29 5.43 -10.10 10.44
CA ASP A 29 5.48 -9.01 9.45
C ASP A 29 4.35 -9.13 8.40
N GLN A 30 3.94 -10.36 8.09
CA GLN A 30 2.81 -10.63 7.21
C GLN A 30 1.49 -10.16 7.82
N GLU A 31 1.22 -10.47 9.09
CA GLU A 31 0.01 -10.04 9.79
C GLU A 31 -0.05 -8.50 9.86
N ASP A 32 1.05 -7.84 10.25
CA ASP A 32 1.13 -6.37 10.30
C ASP A 32 0.84 -5.71 8.93
N LEU A 33 1.34 -6.32 7.84
CA LEU A 33 1.10 -5.82 6.49
C LEU A 33 -0.34 -6.04 6.03
N ILE A 34 -0.95 -7.16 6.39
CA ILE A 34 -2.36 -7.46 6.09
C ILE A 34 -3.26 -6.47 6.84
N GLU A 35 -3.01 -6.21 8.12
CA GLU A 35 -3.77 -5.22 8.90
C GLU A 35 -3.63 -3.80 8.31
N ALA A 36 -2.44 -3.44 7.82
CA ALA A 36 -2.23 -2.17 7.13
C ALA A 36 -2.98 -2.09 5.79
N ILE A 37 -3.04 -3.19 5.02
CA ILE A 37 -3.84 -3.28 3.79
C ILE A 37 -5.32 -3.09 4.11
N ASP A 38 -5.85 -3.84 5.07
CA ASP A 38 -7.26 -3.81 5.46
C ASP A 38 -7.66 -2.41 5.93
N SER A 39 -6.79 -1.75 6.70
CA SER A 39 -7.00 -0.37 7.15
C SER A 39 -7.14 0.62 5.98
N VAL A 40 -6.39 0.44 4.89
CA VAL A 40 -6.53 1.29 3.70
C VAL A 40 -7.78 0.93 2.92
N GLU A 41 -8.08 -0.35 2.74
CA GLU A 41 -9.30 -0.83 2.08
C GLU A 41 -10.57 -0.31 2.77
N GLU A 42 -10.64 -0.31 4.09
CA GLU A 42 -11.76 0.29 4.83
C GLU A 42 -11.94 1.76 4.50
N GLN A 43 -10.84 2.53 4.39
CA GLN A 43 -10.90 3.94 4.00
C GLN A 43 -11.41 4.13 2.57
N LEU A 44 -11.15 3.20 1.65
CA LEU A 44 -11.69 3.28 0.28
C LEU A 44 -13.22 3.19 0.25
N HIS A 45 -13.83 2.50 1.21
CA HIS A 45 -15.28 2.23 1.22
C HIS A 45 -16.12 3.26 1.99
N VAL A 46 -15.50 4.23 2.68
CA VAL A 46 -16.22 5.27 3.42
C VAL A 46 -16.47 6.52 2.56
N SER A 47 -17.57 7.25 2.85
CA SER A 47 -17.94 8.46 2.09
C SER A 47 -16.89 9.59 2.16
N HIS A 48 -16.09 9.63 3.22
CA HIS A 48 -15.07 10.64 3.45
C HIS A 48 -13.76 9.94 3.85
N PRO A 49 -12.97 9.43 2.88
CA PRO A 49 -11.72 8.73 3.16
C PRO A 49 -10.73 9.64 3.88
N ASN A 50 -10.06 9.11 4.90
CA ASN A 50 -8.92 9.81 5.51
C ASN A 50 -7.66 9.62 4.64
N VAL A 51 -7.52 10.49 3.63
CA VAL A 51 -6.40 10.47 2.67
C VAL A 51 -5.03 10.54 3.35
N ALA A 52 -4.90 11.29 4.45
CA ALA A 52 -3.64 11.38 5.19
C ALA A 52 -3.26 10.04 5.86
N LEU A 53 -4.25 9.34 6.43
CA LEU A 53 -4.07 8.01 7.01
C LEU A 53 -3.70 6.99 5.93
N MET A 54 -4.43 6.98 4.81
CA MET A 54 -4.15 6.10 3.68
C MET A 54 -2.73 6.32 3.14
N CYS A 55 -2.34 7.57 2.92
CA CYS A 55 -1.00 7.92 2.46
C CYS A 55 0.07 7.41 3.42
N ARG A 56 -0.13 7.55 4.75
CA ARG A 56 0.80 7.03 5.75
C ARG A 56 0.95 5.51 5.67
N PHE A 57 -0.16 4.78 5.58
CA PHE A 57 -0.13 3.32 5.48
C PHE A 57 0.49 2.84 4.17
N LEU A 58 0.12 3.41 3.03
CA LEU A 58 0.70 3.08 1.73
C LEU A 58 2.22 3.26 1.72
N ASN A 59 2.71 4.38 2.28
CA ASN A 59 4.15 4.60 2.43
C ASN A 59 4.82 3.61 3.41
N SER A 60 4.13 3.23 4.48
CA SER A 60 4.64 2.22 5.43
C SER A 60 4.75 0.85 4.77
N ILE A 61 3.72 0.42 4.05
CA ILE A 61 3.67 -0.85 3.31
C ILE A 61 4.82 -0.88 2.29
N ALA A 62 4.95 0.15 1.44
CA ALA A 62 6.02 0.21 0.45
C ALA A 62 7.42 0.18 1.09
N ARG A 63 7.61 0.80 2.26
CA ARG A 63 8.87 0.75 3.00
C ARG A 63 9.18 -0.65 3.53
N SER A 64 8.20 -1.36 4.07
CA SER A 64 8.38 -2.75 4.54
C SER A 64 8.69 -3.69 3.38
N LEU A 65 7.98 -3.55 2.25
CA LEU A 65 8.22 -4.35 1.06
C LEU A 65 9.59 -4.07 0.41
N ARG A 66 10.13 -2.85 0.53
CA ARG A 66 11.43 -2.47 -0.05
C ARG A 66 12.58 -3.37 0.39
N ALA A 67 12.51 -3.95 1.58
CA ALA A 67 13.52 -4.87 2.09
C ALA A 67 13.57 -6.20 1.31
N GLN A 68 12.51 -6.51 0.55
CA GLN A 68 12.35 -7.75 -0.20
C GLN A 68 12.48 -7.49 -1.71
N PRO A 69 13.52 -8.02 -2.39
CA PRO A 69 13.69 -7.90 -3.83
C PRO A 69 12.48 -8.40 -4.63
N GLU A 70 11.83 -9.47 -4.15
CA GLU A 70 10.68 -10.11 -4.78
C GLU A 70 9.43 -9.22 -4.76
N ALA A 71 9.31 -8.32 -3.78
CA ALA A 71 8.18 -7.41 -3.64
C ALA A 71 8.33 -6.09 -4.43
N ARG A 72 9.34 -6.00 -5.30
CA ARG A 72 9.63 -4.78 -6.06
C ARG A 72 8.47 -4.31 -6.93
N ASP A 73 7.79 -5.24 -7.60
CA ASP A 73 6.64 -4.89 -8.46
C ASP A 73 5.48 -4.34 -7.64
N ALA A 74 5.23 -4.90 -6.45
CA ALA A 74 4.24 -4.38 -5.52
C ALA A 74 4.59 -2.97 -5.00
N CYS A 75 5.88 -2.69 -4.73
CA CYS A 75 6.34 -1.35 -4.37
C CYS A 75 6.07 -0.33 -5.50
N LEU A 76 6.30 -0.72 -6.75
CA LEU A 76 6.05 0.13 -7.92
C LEU A 76 4.55 0.38 -8.13
N ALA A 77 3.70 -0.62 -7.87
CA ALA A 77 2.26 -0.47 -7.92
C ALA A 77 1.75 0.53 -6.86
N ILE A 78 2.29 0.49 -5.64
CA ILE A 78 1.97 1.49 -4.61
C ILE A 78 2.42 2.89 -5.04
N GLU A 79 3.63 3.04 -5.58
CA GLU A 79 4.15 4.33 -6.04
C GLU A 79 3.24 4.95 -7.12
N ASP A 80 2.86 4.15 -8.11
CA ASP A 80 1.95 4.59 -9.17
C ASP A 80 0.57 4.99 -8.61
N ALA A 81 0.02 4.22 -7.65
CA ALA A 81 -1.24 4.56 -6.99
C ALA A 81 -1.15 5.85 -6.16
N ILE A 82 -0.09 6.03 -5.38
CA ILE A 82 0.18 7.25 -4.60
C ILE A 82 0.26 8.46 -5.56
N SER A 83 1.00 8.33 -6.66
CA SER A 83 1.16 9.40 -7.65
C SER A 83 -0.17 9.75 -8.33
N LYS A 84 -0.97 8.75 -8.71
CA LYS A 84 -2.28 8.94 -9.36
C LYS A 84 -3.28 9.62 -8.42
N ALA A 85 -3.23 9.30 -7.13
CA ALA A 85 -4.07 9.93 -6.11
C ALA A 85 -3.54 11.28 -5.60
N GLY A 86 -2.47 11.81 -6.20
CA GLY A 86 -1.85 13.08 -5.79
C GLY A 86 -1.30 13.07 -4.37
N MET A 87 -1.01 11.89 -3.81
CA MET A 87 -0.48 11.73 -2.46
C MET A 87 1.05 11.84 -2.46
N PRO A 88 1.68 12.32 -1.37
CA PRO A 88 3.14 12.38 -1.30
C PRO A 88 3.75 10.98 -1.13
N SER A 89 4.68 10.61 -2.03
CA SER A 89 5.55 9.46 -1.85
C SER A 89 6.76 9.83 -1.00
N THR A 90 6.89 9.18 0.16
CA THR A 90 7.92 9.43 1.17
C THR A 90 8.70 8.16 1.55
N TRP A 91 8.28 6.99 1.08
CA TRP A 91 8.91 5.71 1.40
C TRP A 91 10.31 5.55 0.77
N GLN A 92 10.55 6.21 -0.37
CA GLN A 92 11.87 6.21 -1.04
C GLN A 92 12.88 7.11 -0.35
N SER A 93 12.42 8.23 0.21
CA SER A 93 13.20 9.17 1.00
C SER A 93 13.43 8.57 2.38
N GLY A 94 14.56 7.89 2.56
CA GLY A 94 14.94 7.34 3.86
C GLY A 94 15.03 8.44 4.90
N ILE A 95 14.24 8.33 5.96
CA ILE A 95 14.51 8.95 7.26
C ILE A 95 14.61 7.80 8.25
#